data_AF-A0A950P1V4-F1
#
_entry.id   AF-A0A950P1V4-F1
#
_cell.length_a   1.000
_cell.length_b   1.000
_cell.length_c   1.000
_cell.angle_alpha   90.00
_cell.angle_beta   90.00
_cell.angle_gamma   90.00
#
_symmetry.space_group_name_H-M   'P 1'
#
loop_
_entity.id
_entity.type
_entity.pdbx_description
1 polymer ?
#
loop_
_entity_poly.entity_id
_entity_poly.type
_entity_poly.pdbx_seq_one_letter_code
_entity_poly.pdbx_strand_id
1 'polypeptide(L)'
;MRAAAASIVIACHTEERFEHLLEAVESARQQRPAPDQVIVAVDHNADLCHRLRSELDGIEVVDHRGEPGASGARNAGAARAVNPYLVFLDDDVRAHPEWL
;
A
#
# COMPACT_ATOMS: atom_id res chain seq x y z
N MET A 1 5.48 8.23 -24.74
CA MET A 1 6.34 7.78 -23.62
C MET A 1 5.54 6.78 -22.81
N ARG A 2 6.11 5.63 -22.45
CA ARG A 2 5.52 4.82 -21.37
C ARG A 2 5.64 5.65 -20.10
N ALA A 3 4.60 5.68 -19.28
CA ALA A 3 4.71 6.31 -17.97
C ALA A 3 5.87 5.70 -17.18
N ALA A 4 6.43 6.50 -16.27
CA ALA A 4 7.46 6.06 -15.35
C ALA A 4 6.95 4.88 -14.50
N ALA A 5 7.75 3.83 -14.35
CA ALA A 5 7.37 2.67 -13.56
C ALA A 5 7.37 3.01 -12.06
N ALA A 6 6.30 2.67 -11.34
CA ALA A 6 6.10 3.12 -9.96
C ALA A 6 5.60 2.01 -9.03
N SER A 7 6.07 2.07 -7.77
CA SER A 7 5.57 1.25 -6.66
C SER A 7 4.82 2.15 -5.68
N ILE A 8 3.55 1.84 -5.42
CA ILE A 8 2.73 2.54 -4.43
C ILE A 8 2.80 1.77 -3.11
N VAL A 9 3.15 2.44 -2.02
CA VAL A 9 3.16 1.90 -0.66
C VAL A 9 2.04 2.57 0.16
N ILE A 10 1.12 1.75 0.65
CA ILE A 10 0.06 2.14 1.57
C ILE A 10 0.44 1.65 2.97
N ALA A 11 0.54 2.56 3.94
CA ALA A 11 0.84 2.20 5.32
C ALA A 11 -0.45 2.20 6.17
N CYS A 12 -0.69 1.12 6.91
CA CYS A 12 -1.85 0.97 7.78
C CYS A 12 -1.47 0.31 9.12
N HIS A 13 -2.35 0.39 10.12
CA HIS A 13 -2.08 -0.18 11.45
C HIS A 13 -3.32 -0.71 12.19
N THR A 14 -4.54 -0.42 11.70
CA THR A 14 -5.79 -0.72 12.42
C THR A 14 -6.85 -1.27 11.48
N GLU A 15 -7.69 -2.16 12.02
CA GLU A 15 -8.88 -2.68 11.33
C GLU A 15 -10.06 -1.71 11.35
N GLU A 16 -10.04 -0.69 12.20
CA GLU A 16 -11.11 0.31 12.29
C GLU A 16 -11.35 1.05 10.96
N ARG A 17 -10.30 1.14 10.13
CA ARG A 17 -10.34 1.77 8.80
C ARG A 17 -10.30 0.75 7.66
N PHE A 18 -10.66 -0.50 7.90
CA PHE A 18 -10.53 -1.56 6.90
C PHE A 18 -11.23 -1.22 5.57
N GLU A 19 -12.47 -0.71 5.62
CA GLU A 19 -13.19 -0.30 4.41
C GLU A 19 -12.48 0.85 3.67
N HIS A 20 -11.96 1.85 4.39
CA HIS A 20 -11.18 2.92 3.77
C HIS A 20 -9.88 2.40 3.14
N LEU A 21 -9.21 1.44 3.79
CA LEU A 21 -8.02 0.79 3.26
C LEU A 21 -8.33 0.04 1.96
N LEU A 22 -9.47 -0.67 1.88
CA LEU A 22 -9.91 -1.30 0.64
C LEU A 22 -10.14 -0.27 -0.47
N GLU A 23 -10.76 0.87 -0.15
CA GLU A 23 -10.96 1.96 -1.11
C GLU A 23 -9.63 2.59 -1.56
N ALA A 24 -8.67 2.76 -0.65
CA ALA A 24 -7.34 3.29 -0.94
C ALA A 24 -6.58 2.34 -1.87
N VAL A 25 -6.55 1.04 -1.55
CA VAL A 25 -5.94 0.00 -2.38
C VAL A 25 -6.56 -0.03 -3.77
N GLU A 26 -7.89 -0.01 -3.86
CA GLU A 26 -8.55 -0.05 -5.17
C GLU A 26 -8.31 1.22 -5.98
N SER A 27 -8.30 2.40 -5.34
CA SER A 27 -7.96 3.66 -6.00
C SER A 27 -6.51 3.68 -6.52
N ALA A 28 -5.58 3.03 -5.81
CA ALA A 28 -4.19 2.89 -6.24
C ALA A 28 -4.08 1.94 -7.45
N ARG A 29 -4.80 0.81 -7.44
CA ARG A 29 -4.80 -0.15 -8.57
C ARG A 29 -5.39 0.43 -9.85
N GLN A 30 -6.38 1.31 -9.72
CA GLN A 30 -7.11 1.90 -10.85
C GLN A 30 -6.45 3.14 -11.45
N GLN A 31 -5.22 3.49 -11.06
CA GLN A 31 -4.51 4.63 -11.64
C GLN A 31 -4.31 4.46 -13.15
N ARG A 32 -4.26 5.59 -13.84
CA ARG A 32 -4.00 5.71 -15.26
C ARG A 32 -2.88 6.74 -15.45
N PRO A 33 -1.67 6.30 -15.80
CA PRO A 33 -1.18 4.92 -16.00
C PRO A 33 -1.35 4.00 -14.76
N ALA A 34 -1.51 2.69 -14.99
CA ALA A 34 -1.55 1.71 -13.91
C ALA A 34 -0.19 1.60 -13.21
N PRO A 35 -0.15 1.42 -11.87
CA PRO A 35 1.10 1.19 -11.17
C PRO A 35 1.63 -0.21 -11.49
N ASP A 36 2.95 -0.39 -11.44
CA ASP A 36 3.59 -1.70 -11.63
C ASP A 36 3.54 -2.55 -10.36
N GLN A 37 3.41 -1.92 -9.19
CA GLN A 37 3.37 -2.59 -7.89
C GLN A 37 2.52 -1.79 -6.88
N VAL A 38 1.68 -2.48 -6.13
CA VAL A 38 0.98 -1.93 -4.95
C VAL A 38 1.32 -2.78 -3.74
N ILE A 39 1.79 -2.13 -2.68
CA ILE A 39 2.30 -2.74 -1.46
C ILE A 39 1.49 -2.17 -0.29
N VAL A 40 0.99 -3.04 0.58
CA VAL A 40 0.35 -2.64 1.85
C VAL A 40 1.26 -3.04 2.99
N ALA A 41 1.79 -2.06 3.72
CA ALA A 41 2.64 -2.27 4.87
C ALA A 41 1.83 -2.06 6.16
N VAL A 42 1.73 -3.12 6.95
CA VAL A 42 0.92 -3.18 8.16
C VAL A 42 1.82 -3.06 9.38
N ASP A 43 1.59 -2.05 10.20
CA ASP A 43 2.32 -1.79 11.44
C ASP A 43 1.72 -2.60 12.60
N HIS A 44 2.45 -3.61 13.08
CA HIS A 44 2.15 -4.34 14.33
C HIS A 44 0.74 -4.94 14.44
N ASN A 45 0.12 -5.32 13.32
CA ASN A 45 -1.22 -5.88 13.31
C ASN A 45 -1.29 -7.17 12.46
N ALA A 46 -0.97 -8.30 13.10
CA ALA A 46 -0.91 -9.60 12.45
C ALA A 46 -2.27 -10.09 11.95
N ASP A 47 -3.35 -9.77 12.66
CA ASP A 47 -4.72 -10.14 12.26
C ASP A 47 -5.12 -9.39 10.98
N LEU A 48 -4.84 -8.08 10.91
CA LEU A 48 -5.02 -7.29 9.70
C LEU A 48 -4.15 -7.82 8.54
N CYS A 49 -2.88 -8.20 8.78
CA CYS A 49 -2.06 -8.85 7.75
C CYS A 49 -2.71 -10.13 7.21
N HIS A 50 -3.20 -10.99 8.10
CA HIS A 50 -3.83 -12.25 7.71
C HIS A 50 -5.09 -11.99 6.88
N ARG A 51 -5.93 -11.07 7.34
CA ARG A 51 -7.15 -10.65 6.64
C ARG A 51 -6.84 -10.09 5.25
N LEU A 52 -5.91 -9.14 5.14
CA LEU A 52 -5.53 -8.54 3.86
C LEU A 52 -5.00 -9.59 2.87
N ARG A 53 -4.17 -10.54 3.33
CA ARG A 53 -3.67 -11.64 2.47
C ARG A 53 -4.77 -12.58 2.00
N SER A 54 -5.89 -12.64 2.73
CA SER A 54 -7.04 -13.46 2.38
C SER A 54 -8.03 -12.75 1.46
N GLU A 55 -8.15 -11.42 1.57
CA GLU A 55 -9.14 -10.62 0.84
C GLU A 55 -8.58 -9.93 -0.42
N LEU A 56 -7.27 -9.66 -0.47
CA LEU A 56 -6.65 -8.93 -1.58
C LEU A 56 -5.78 -9.83 -2.46
N ASP A 57 -6.22 -10.02 -3.70
CA ASP A 57 -5.46 -10.72 -4.73
C ASP A 57 -4.46 -9.79 -5.43
N GLY A 58 -3.21 -10.26 -5.57
CA GLY A 58 -2.15 -9.55 -6.31
C GLY A 58 -1.58 -8.33 -5.58
N ILE A 59 -1.87 -8.17 -4.29
CA ILE A 59 -1.29 -7.14 -3.43
C ILE A 59 -0.20 -7.73 -2.54
N GLU A 60 0.94 -7.06 -2.47
CA GLU A 60 2.00 -7.47 -1.57
C GLU A 60 1.75 -6.91 -0.16
N VAL A 61 1.50 -7.81 0.81
CA VAL A 61 1.24 -7.43 2.21
C VAL A 61 2.49 -7.65 3.08
N VAL A 62 3.05 -6.55 3.56
CA VAL A 62 4.25 -6.50 4.41
C VAL A 62 3.82 -6.41 5.87
N ASP A 63 4.30 -7.35 6.68
CA ASP A 63 4.12 -7.37 8.14
C ASP A 63 5.31 -6.67 8.79
N HIS A 64 5.12 -5.41 9.22
CA HIS A 64 6.16 -4.64 9.88
C HIS A 64 6.15 -4.89 11.39
N ARG A 65 7.28 -5.39 11.89
CA ARG A 65 7.49 -5.78 13.30
C ARG A 65 8.67 -5.05 13.96
N GLY A 66 9.15 -3.98 13.33
CA GLY A 66 10.26 -3.16 13.86
C GLY A 66 9.80 -2.20 14.95
N GLU A 67 10.37 -0.99 15.01
CA GLU A 67 9.78 0.04 15.88
C GLU A 67 8.40 0.46 15.34
N PRO A 68 7.36 0.52 16.19
CA PRO A 68 6.03 0.96 15.77
C PRO A 68 6.04 2.37 15.21
N GLY A 69 5.15 2.61 14.24
CA GLY A 69 4.91 3.92 13.67
C GLY A 69 4.87 3.91 12.15
N ALA A 70 4.15 4.89 11.60
CA ALA A 70 3.92 5.00 10.16
C ALA A 70 5.21 5.08 9.34
N SER A 71 6.26 5.72 9.84
CA SER A 71 7.56 5.78 9.16
C SER A 71 8.22 4.40 9.03
N GLY A 72 8.12 3.56 10.07
CA GLY A 72 8.64 2.20 10.05
C GLY A 72 7.92 1.34 9.01
N ALA A 73 6.59 1.39 9.00
CA ALA A 73 5.77 0.68 8.01
C ALA A 73 6.04 1.17 6.58
N ARG A 74 6.10 2.48 6.34
CA ARG A 74 6.44 3.04 5.02
C ARG A 74 7.81 2.56 4.55
N ASN A 75 8.82 2.56 5.42
CA ASN A 75 10.17 2.09 5.08
C ASN A 75 10.20 0.58 4.83
N ALA A 76 9.45 -0.21 5.61
CA ALA A 76 9.32 -1.65 5.38
C ALA A 76 8.68 -1.95 4.01
N GLY A 77 7.63 -1.21 3.63
CA GLY A 77 7.04 -1.28 2.30
C GLY A 77 8.00 -0.82 1.20
N ALA A 78 8.71 0.29 1.41
CA ALA A 78 9.71 0.82 0.47
C ALA A 78 10.84 -0.19 0.19
N ALA A 79 11.26 -0.96 1.18
CA ALA A 79 12.27 -2.01 1.01
C ALA A 79 11.80 -3.18 0.11
N ARG A 80 10.51 -3.26 -0.20
CA ARG A 80 9.90 -4.24 -1.12
C ARG A 80 9.63 -3.66 -2.51
N ALA A 81 9.74 -2.35 -2.68
CA ALA A 81 9.56 -1.69 -3.96
C ALA A 81 10.68 -2.05 -4.94
N VAL A 82 10.32 -2.34 -6.19
CA VAL A 82 11.29 -2.72 -7.24
C VAL A 82 11.39 -1.70 -8.39
N ASN A 83 10.54 -0.67 -8.37
CA ASN A 83 10.46 0.32 -9.45
C ASN A 83 11.23 1.61 -9.12
N PRO A 84 11.65 2.40 -10.13
CA PRO A 84 12.44 3.62 -9.93
C PRO A 84 11.72 4.72 -9.14
N TYR A 85 10.40 4.75 -9.18
CA TYR A 85 9.58 5.71 -8.44
C TYR A 85 8.84 5.01 -7.30
N LEU A 86 8.88 5.65 -6.14
CA LEU A 86 8.21 5.23 -4.93
C LEU A 86 7.17 6.30 -4.56
N VAL A 87 5.93 5.87 -4.36
CA VAL A 87 4.81 6.75 -4.02
C VAL A 87 4.21 6.26 -2.71
N PHE A 88 3.98 7.17 -1.77
CA PHE A 88 3.32 6.86 -0.51
C PHE A 88 1.87 7.34 -0.55
N LEU A 89 0.96 6.51 -0.05
CA LEU A 89 -0.45 6.82 0.10
C LEU A 89 -0.89 6.42 1.51
N ASP A 90 -1.76 7.20 2.13
CA ASP A 90 -2.33 6.88 3.44
C ASP A 90 -3.54 5.94 3.29
N ASP A 91 -3.82 5.15 4.33
CA ASP A 91 -4.87 4.10 4.32
C ASP A 91 -6.30 4.65 4.30
N ASP A 92 -6.47 5.97 4.39
CA ASP A 92 -7.75 6.68 4.39
C ASP A 92 -7.90 7.65 3.21
N VAL A 93 -7.03 7.54 2.20
CA VAL A 93 -7.04 8.41 1.02
C VAL A 93 -7.48 7.66 -0.23
N ARG A 94 -8.43 8.25 -0.96
CA ARG A 94 -8.79 7.85 -2.32
C ARG A 94 -8.05 8.71 -3.34
N ALA A 95 -7.15 8.12 -4.11
CA ALA A 95 -6.38 8.84 -5.13
C ALA A 95 -7.24 9.15 -6.37
N HIS A 96 -7.06 10.35 -6.95
CA HIS A 96 -7.66 10.68 -8.25
C HIS A 96 -7.10 9.75 -9.33
N PRO A 97 -7.87 9.26 -10.32
CA PRO A 97 -7.44 8.23 -11.26
C PRO A 97 -6.24 8.55 -12.19
N GLU A 98 -5.73 9.78 -12.15
CA GLU A 98 -4.63 10.27 -13.03
C GLU A 98 -3.57 11.00 -12.20
N TRP A 99 -3.41 10.63 -10.92
CA TRP A 99 -2.44 11.29 -10.03
C TRP A 99 -1.00 10.80 -10.23
N LEU A 100 -0.84 9.63 -10.87
CA LEU A 100 0.41 8.87 -10.99
C LEU A 100 1.11 9.19 -12.32
#